data_AF-A0A349EU50-F1
#
_entry.id   AF-A0A349EU50-F1
#
_cell.length_a   1.000
_cell.length_b   1.000
_cell.length_c   1.000
_cell.angle_alpha   90.00
_cell.angle_beta   90.00
_cell.angle_gamma   90.00
#
_symmetry.space_group_name_H-M   'P 1'
#
loop_
_entity.id
_entity.type
_entity.pdbx_description
1 polymer ?
#
loop_
_entity_poly.entity_id
_entity_poly.type
_entity_poly.pdbx_seq_one_letter_code
_entity_poly.pdbx_strand_id
1 'polypeptide(L)' 'MDKNVHVGVGLSNVYHRIKLFYGPKADIKIESKMDVGTTISILLPLEGVKSDEEK' A
#
# COMPACT_ATOMS: atom_id res chain seq x y z
N MET A 1 -22.74 -5.63 14.62
CA MET A 1 -21.51 -5.41 13.84
C MET A 1 -20.44 -4.93 14.80
N ASP A 2 -19.46 -5.78 15.08
CA ASP A 2 -18.40 -5.51 16.05
C ASP A 2 -17.57 -4.28 15.68
N LYS A 3 -17.55 -3.29 16.57
CA LYS A 3 -16.84 -2.02 16.43
C LYS A 3 -15.32 -2.13 16.71
N ASN A 4 -14.79 -3.35 16.80
CA ASN A 4 -13.39 -3.63 17.17
C ASN A 4 -12.52 -4.09 16.01
N VAL A 5 -12.95 -3.93 14.75
CA VAL A 5 -12.02 -4.01 13.62
C VAL A 5 -11.07 -2.83 13.79
N HIS A 6 -9.86 -3.09 14.31
CA HIS A 6 -8.77 -2.12 14.29
C HIS A 6 -8.57 -1.75 12.83
N VAL A 7 -9.08 -0.59 12.44
CA VAL A 7 -8.97 -0.04 11.08
C VAL A 7 -7.50 -0.18 10.70
N GLY A 8 -7.21 -0.92 9.62
CA GLY A 8 -5.90 -1.47 9.29
C GLY A 8 -4.79 -0.43 9.15
N VAL A 9 -4.30 0.09 10.28
CA VAL A 9 -3.28 1.15 10.36
C VAL A 9 -1.96 0.69 9.74
N GLY A 10 -1.64 -0.61 9.85
CA GLY A 10 -0.45 -1.18 9.23
C GLY A 10 -0.44 -1.02 7.72
N LEU A 11 -1.51 -1.47 7.05
CA LEU A 11 -1.58 -1.38 5.59
C LEU A 11 -1.75 0.06 5.10
N SER A 12 -2.52 0.87 5.82
CA SER A 12 -2.64 2.30 5.53
C SER A 12 -1.28 3.00 5.58
N ASN A 13 -0.48 2.75 6.62
CA ASN A 13 0.87 3.32 6.75
C ASN A 13 1.80 2.88 5.62
N VAL A 14 1.75 1.60 5.24
CA VAL A 14 2.54 1.08 4.11
C VAL A 14 2.12 1.75 2.80
N TYR A 15 0.82 1.84 2.53
CA TYR A 15 0.29 2.51 1.34
C TYR A 15 0.70 3.98 1.26
N HIS A 16 0.56 4.73 2.37
CA HIS A 16 0.98 6.12 2.45
C HIS A 16 2.47 6.30 2.15
N ARG A 17 3.34 5.47 2.76
CA ARG A 17 4.79 5.54 2.52
C ARG A 17 5.14 5.23 1.07
N ILE A 18 4.53 4.20 0.49
CA ILE A 18 4.75 3.84 -0.91
C ILE A 18 4.38 5.01 -1.83
N LYS A 19 3.23 5.65 -1.61
CA LYS A 19 2.81 6.83 -2.40
C LYS A 19 3.73 8.04 -2.22
N LEU A 20 4.31 8.23 -1.02
CA LEU A 20 5.27 9.31 -0.76
C LEU A 20 6.55 9.12 -1.60
N PHE A 21 7.16 7.93 -1.56
CA PHE A 21 8.43 7.66 -2.25
C PHE A 21 8.28 7.46 -3.77
N TYR A 22 7.25 6.72 -4.19
CA TYR A 22 7.08 6.30 -5.58
C TYR A 22 6.00 7.07 -6.33
N GLY A 23 5.41 8.06 -5.67
CA GLY A 23 4.39 8.93 -6.26
C GLY A 23 3.05 8.24 -6.51
N PRO A 24 2.13 8.93 -7.22
CA PRO A 24 0.75 8.50 -7.38
C PRO A 24 0.58 7.24 -8.24
N LYS A 25 1.60 6.85 -9.02
CA LYS A 25 1.58 5.65 -9.89
C LYS A 25 1.80 4.35 -9.13
N ALA A 26 2.35 4.40 -7.91
CA ALA A 26 2.49 3.21 -7.08
C ALA A 26 1.14 2.77 -6.52
N ASP A 27 0.89 1.48 -6.35
CA ASP A 27 -0.43 1.00 -5.94
C ASP A 27 -0.39 -0.30 -5.13
N ILE A 28 -1.48 -0.62 -4.43
CA ILE A 28 -1.66 -1.87 -3.70
C ILE A 28 -2.98 -2.51 -4.09
N LYS A 29 -2.93 -3.76 -4.52
CA LYS A 29 -4.10 -4.60 -4.78
C LYS A 29 -4.19 -5.70 -3.73
N ILE A 30 -5.38 -5.87 -3.15
CA ILE A 30 -5.66 -6.90 -2.14
C ILE A 30 -6.72 -7.84 -2.70
N GLU A 31 -6.39 -9.12 -2.77
CA GLU A 31 -7.30 -10.17 -3.22
C GLU A 31 -7.36 -11.23 -2.12
N SER A 32 -8.55 -11.51 -1.61
CA SER A 32 -8.74 -12.52 -0.57
C SER A 32 -9.84 -13.49 -0.97
N LYS A 33 -9.59 -14.77 -0.74
CA LYS A 33 -10.55 -15.84 -0.95
C LYS A 33 -10.57 -16.74 0.29
N MET A 34 -11.77 -16.95 0.82
CA MET A 34 -12.01 -17.83 1.97
C MET A 34 -11.43 -19.23 1.69
N ASP A 35 -10.80 -19.82 2.71
CA ASP A 35 -10.12 -21.13 2.66
C ASP A 35 -8.99 -21.26 1.62
N VAL A 36 -8.54 -20.14 1.04
CA VAL A 36 -7.37 -20.09 0.14
C VAL A 36 -6.32 -19.13 0.70
N GLY A 37 -6.74 -17.97 1.18
CA GLY A 37 -5.86 -16.97 1.79
C GLY A 37 -6.00 -15.59 1.17
N THR A 38 -5.01 -14.73 1.45
CA THR A 38 -4.97 -13.33 1.00
C THR A 38 -3.67 -13.08 0.22
N THR A 39 -3.80 -12.55 -0.98
CA THR A 39 -2.70 -12.06 -1.82
C THR A 39 -2.68 -10.55 -1.78
N ILE A 40 -1.52 -9.98 -1.48
CA ILE A 40 -1.26 -8.54 -1.54
C ILE A 40 -0.24 -8.31 -2.63
N SER A 41 -0.61 -7.56 -3.66
CA SER A 41 0.27 -7.19 -4.77
C SER A 41 0.63 -5.71 -4.65
N ILE A 42 1.92 -5.40 -4.71
CA ILE A 42 2.44 -4.02 -4.64
C ILE A 42 3.01 -3.67 -6.00
N LEU A 43 2.51 -2.60 -6.61
CA LEU A 43 3.01 -2.05 -7.86
C LEU A 43 3.93 -0.86 -7.55
N LEU A 44 5.20 -0.98 -7.89
CA LEU A 44 6.17 0.11 -7.76
C LEU A 44 6.63 0.55 -9.16
N PRO A 45 6.48 1.83 -9.54
CA PRO A 45 7.03 2.36 -10.78
C PRO A 45 8.55 2.37 -10.72
N LEU A 46 9.20 1.95 -11.81
CA LEU A 46 10.66 1.94 -11.95
C LEU A 46 11.23 3.34 -12.23
N GLU A 47 10.43 4.24 -12.80
CA GLU A 47 10.80 5.61 -13.17
C GLU A 47 9.86 6.61 -12.48
N GLY A 48 10.38 7.79 -12.09
CA GLY A 48 9.61 8.81 -11.38
C GLY A 48 9.58 8.66 -9.86
N VAL A 49 10.54 7.91 -9.29
CA VAL A 49 10.85 7.95 -7.85
C VAL A 49 11.14 9.40 -7.50
N LYS A 50 10.40 9.96 -6.53
CA LYS A 50 10.78 11.25 -5.97
C LYS A 50 12.01 10.99 -5.11
N SER A 51 13.19 11.30 -5.64
CA SER A 51 14.37 11.46 -4.79
C SER A 51 14.04 12.59 -3.83
N ASP A 52 14.16 12.36 -2.52
CA ASP A 52 14.14 13.41 -1.49
C ASP A 52 15.39 14.33 -1.59
N GLU A 53 15.86 14.59 -2.82
CA GLU A 53 16.93 15.52 -3.17
C GLU A 53 16.31 16.77 -3.80
N GLU A 54 15.47 17.48 -3.06
CA GLU A 54 15.17 18.89 -3.33
C GLU A 54 15.39 19.73 -2.07
N LYS A 55 16.64 20.22 -1.96
CA LYS A 55 17.22 21.32 -1.16
C LYS A 55 17.49 21.13 0.34
#